data_AF-A0A7I8LLL6-F1
#
_entry.id   AF-A0A7I8LLL6-F1
#
_cell.length_a   1.000
_cell.length_b   1.000
_cell.length_c   1.000
_cell.angle_alpha   90.00
_cell.angle_beta   90.00
_cell.angle_gamma   90.00
#
_symmetry.space_group_name_H-M   'P 1'
#
loop_
_entity.id
_entity.type
_entity.pdbx_description
1 polymer ?
#
loop_
_entity_poly.entity_id
_entity_poly.type
_entity_poly.pdbx_seq_one_letter_code
_entity_poly.pdbx_strand_id
1 'polypeptide(L)'
;MFHTNGFGSITVGSNARDLVALINEALSISITQKKSIIETNTIRSALHRQTWDLRSQVRSVQDHGILFYQIGRAVAQNQMTKYVKDVFMANNIDIISYWQIIASKVSS
;
A
#
# COMPACT_ATOMS: atom_id res chain seq x y z
N MET A 1 -23.21 13.62 37.06
CA MET A 1 -23.93 13.79 35.78
C MET A 1 -22.92 13.59 34.65
N PHE A 2 -22.84 12.38 34.10
CA PHE A 2 -21.88 12.05 33.04
C PHE A 2 -22.44 12.47 31.68
N HIS A 3 -21.73 13.38 31.01
CA HIS A 3 -22.09 13.90 29.71
C HIS A 3 -21.72 12.87 28.63
N THR A 4 -22.65 11.97 28.31
CA THR A 4 -22.48 10.91 27.31
C THR A 4 -22.99 11.36 25.94
N ASN A 5 -22.49 12.46 25.41
CA ASN A 5 -22.81 12.87 24.03
C ASN A 5 -21.50 13.14 23.29
N GLY A 6 -21.16 12.28 22.32
CA GLY A 6 -20.08 12.59 21.38
C GLY A 6 -19.19 11.44 20.90
N PHE A 7 -19.59 10.18 21.04
CA PHE A 7 -19.13 9.14 20.13
C PHE A 7 -20.32 8.76 19.25
N GLY A 8 -20.46 9.42 18.10
CA GLY A 8 -21.25 8.86 17.01
C GLY A 8 -20.72 7.47 16.65
N SER A 9 -21.52 6.66 15.94
CA SER A 9 -21.11 5.31 15.56
C SER A 9 -19.71 5.35 14.96
N ILE A 10 -18.71 4.86 15.70
CA ILE A 10 -17.43 4.54 15.11
C ILE A 10 -17.81 3.45 14.14
N THR A 11 -17.85 3.76 12.84
CA THR A 11 -18.03 2.77 11.81
C THR A 11 -16.75 1.95 11.84
N VAL A 12 -16.71 0.99 12.76
CA VAL A 12 -15.64 0.01 12.88
C VAL A 12 -15.81 -0.89 11.66
N GLY A 13 -15.30 -0.43 10.52
CA GLY A 13 -14.91 -1.30 9.41
C GLY A 13 -13.63 -2.07 9.73
N SER A 14 -13.32 -2.22 11.01
CA SER A 14 -12.03 -2.66 11.54
C SER A 14 -12.18 -4.07 12.09
N ASN A 15 -11.19 -4.91 11.80
CA ASN A 15 -11.15 -6.31 12.16
C ASN A 15 -11.21 -6.48 13.69
N ALA A 16 -11.60 -7.65 14.21
CA ALA A 16 -11.65 -7.89 15.67
C ALA A 16 -10.31 -7.56 16.36
N ARG A 17 -9.19 -7.71 15.64
CA ARG A 17 -7.85 -7.29 16.08
C ARG A 17 -7.70 -5.79 16.31
N ASP A 18 -8.31 -4.97 15.47
CA ASP A 18 -8.19 -3.51 15.56
C ASP A 18 -8.95 -3.00 16.78
N LEU A 19 -10.10 -3.62 17.10
CA LEU A 19 -10.86 -3.33 18.31
C LEU A 19 -10.08 -3.73 19.58
N VAL A 20 -9.44 -4.90 19.58
CA VAL A 20 -8.58 -5.33 20.70
C VAL A 20 -7.42 -4.35 20.90
N ALA A 21 -6.77 -3.91 19.82
CA ALA A 21 -5.69 -2.93 19.89
C ALA A 21 -6.19 -1.57 20.41
N LEU A 22 -7.38 -1.11 20.02
CA LEU A 22 -7.97 0.14 20.52
C LEU A 22 -8.24 0.08 22.02
N ILE A 23 -8.81 -1.03 22.52
CA ILE A 23 -9.11 -1.22 23.94
C ILE A 23 -7.81 -1.28 24.76
N ASN A 24 -6.80 -2.00 24.26
CA ASN A 24 -5.50 -2.08 24.93
C ASN A 24 -4.82 -0.71 25.03
N GLU A 25 -4.90 0.11 23.99
CA GLU A 25 -4.36 1.46 24.01
C GLU A 25 -5.14 2.36 24.98
N ALA A 26 -6.48 2.27 24.99
CA ALA A 26 -7.31 3.01 25.93
C ALA A 26 -7.01 2.62 27.39
N LEU A 27 -6.83 1.33 27.68
CA LEU A 27 -6.43 0.82 29.00
C LEU A 27 -5.02 1.28 29.39
N SER A 28 -4.07 1.24 28.46
CA SER A 28 -2.70 1.72 28.69
C SER A 28 -2.68 3.20 29.06
N ILE A 29 -3.47 4.03 28.37
CA ILE A 29 -3.61 5.45 28.67
C ILE A 29 -4.30 5.67 30.02
N SER A 30 -5.35 4.91 30.36
CA SER A 30 -6.02 5.04 31.66
C SER A 30 -5.11 4.65 32.83
N ILE A 31 -4.30 3.58 32.68
CA ILE A 31 -3.30 3.17 33.68
C ILE A 31 -2.22 4.25 33.85
N THR A 32 -1.71 4.81 32.75
CA THR A 32 -0.72 5.90 32.78
C THR A 32 -1.27 7.14 33.49
N GLN A 33 -2.54 7.45 33.29
CA GLN A 33 -3.25 8.55 33.96
C GLN A 33 -3.76 8.19 35.37
N LYS A 34 -3.52 6.95 35.85
CA LYS A 34 -4.04 6.41 37.12
C LYS A 34 -5.57 6.52 37.26
N LYS A 35 -6.29 6.41 36.15
CA LYS A 35 -7.75 6.40 36.11
C LYS A 35 -8.28 4.97 36.13
N SER A 36 -9.24 4.72 37.01
CA SER A 36 -9.95 3.43 37.11
C SER A 36 -11.13 3.32 36.14
N ILE A 37 -11.59 4.44 35.58
CA ILE A 37 -12.71 4.51 34.64
C ILE A 37 -12.18 4.97 33.29
N ILE A 38 -12.52 4.21 32.22
CA ILE A 38 -12.23 4.62 30.85
C ILE A 38 -13.20 5.75 30.50
N GLU A 39 -12.67 6.97 30.50
CA GLU A 39 -13.41 8.15 30.09
C GLU A 39 -13.43 8.30 28.56
N THR A 40 -14.42 9.03 28.06
CA THR A 40 -14.59 9.35 26.65
C THR A 40 -13.35 10.01 26.02
N ASN A 41 -12.62 10.83 26.78
CA ASN A 41 -11.38 11.46 26.35
C ASN A 41 -10.23 10.44 26.14
N THR A 42 -10.18 9.37 26.93
CA THR A 42 -9.21 8.28 26.83
C THR A 42 -9.44 7.48 25.55
N ILE A 43 -10.70 7.13 25.25
CA ILE A 43 -11.07 6.45 23.99
C ILE A 43 -10.71 7.33 22.78
N ARG A 44 -10.94 8.64 22.87
CA ARG A 44 -10.59 9.59 21.79
C ARG A 44 -9.09 9.67 21.57
N SER A 45 -8.32 9.66 22.66
CA SER A 45 -6.86 9.70 22.61
C SER A 45 -6.29 8.41 22.00
N ALA A 46 -6.81 7.26 22.41
CA ALA A 46 -6.46 5.95 21.83
C ALA A 46 -6.79 5.89 20.33
N LEU A 47 -7.99 6.34 19.94
CA LEU A 47 -8.42 6.38 18.54
C LEU A 47 -7.55 7.32 17.70
N HIS A 48 -7.18 8.48 18.26
CA HIS A 48 -6.28 9.41 17.59
C HIS A 48 -4.91 8.78 17.34
N ARG A 49 -4.34 8.11 18.34
CA ARG A 49 -3.03 7.45 18.24
C ARG A 49 -3.04 6.30 17.24
N GLN A 50 -4.07 5.44 17.25
CA GLN A 50 -4.23 4.39 16.24
C GLN A 50 -4.38 4.95 14.82
N THR A 51 -5.15 6.02 14.65
CA THR A 51 -5.30 6.66 13.33
C THR A 51 -3.98 7.26 12.86
N TRP A 52 -3.18 7.82 13.77
CA TRP A 52 -1.86 8.37 13.47
C TRP A 52 -0.83 7.28 13.15
N ASP A 53 -0.87 6.14 13.83
CA ASP A 53 -0.02 4.98 13.55
C ASP A 53 -0.38 4.32 12.21
N LEU A 54 -1.66 4.17 11.90
CA LEU A 54 -2.09 3.72 10.58
C LEU A 54 -1.67 4.71 9.49
N ARG A 55 -1.79 6.01 9.76
CA ARG A 55 -1.32 7.06 8.86
C ARG A 55 0.20 7.06 8.70
N SER A 56 0.97 6.76 9.75
CA SER A 56 2.43 6.70 9.66
C SER A 56 2.89 5.49 8.85
N GLN A 57 2.20 4.35 8.95
CA GLN A 57 2.41 3.21 8.06
C GLN A 57 2.04 3.54 6.60
N VAL A 58 0.89 4.17 6.37
CA VAL A 58 0.46 4.57 5.01
C VAL A 58 1.34 5.70 4.43
N ARG A 59 1.95 6.54 5.27
CA ARG A 59 2.91 7.58 4.83
C ARG A 59 4.36 7.10 4.79
N SER A 60 4.67 5.94 5.34
CA SER A 60 5.91 5.21 5.06
C SER A 60 5.82 4.58 3.66
N VAL A 61 5.48 5.39 2.65
CA VAL A 61 5.82 5.08 1.27
C VAL A 61 7.32 5.31 1.16
N GLN A 62 8.06 4.32 1.64
CA GLN A 62 9.49 4.16 1.45
C GLN A 62 9.80 3.69 0.01
N ASP A 63 8.94 4.10 -0.93
CA ASP A 63 8.78 3.47 -2.23
C ASP A 63 8.94 4.48 -3.35
N HIS A 64 9.30 5.74 -3.06
CA HIS A 64 9.50 6.75 -4.10
C HIS A 64 10.54 6.27 -5.14
N GLY A 65 11.64 5.66 -4.70
CA GLY A 65 12.64 5.05 -5.59
C GLY A 65 12.14 3.81 -6.35
N ILE A 66 11.33 2.98 -5.70
CA ILE A 66 10.75 1.77 -6.30
C ILE A 66 9.67 2.12 -7.33
N LEU A 67 8.87 3.16 -7.06
CA LEU A 67 7.85 3.69 -7.96
C LEU A 67 8.49 4.22 -9.24
N PHE A 68 9.57 5.01 -9.12
CA PHE A 68 10.32 5.49 -10.29
C PHE A 68 10.96 4.34 -11.07
N TYR A 69 11.49 3.32 -10.40
CA TYR A 69 12.05 2.14 -11.06
C TYR A 69 10.97 1.29 -11.78
N GLN A 70 9.80 1.10 -11.16
CA GLN A 70 8.65 0.41 -11.77
C GLN A 70 8.16 1.15 -13.03
N ILE A 71 8.04 2.49 -12.95
CA ILE A 71 7.66 3.33 -14.09
C ILE A 71 8.73 3.25 -15.19
N GLY A 72 10.01 3.38 -14.85
CA GLY A 72 11.11 3.29 -15.81
C GLY A 72 11.15 1.94 -16.53
N ARG A 73 10.96 0.83 -15.80
CA ARG A 73 10.88 -0.52 -16.37
C ARG A 73 9.70 -0.64 -17.34
N ALA A 74 8.51 -0.16 -16.96
CA ALA A 74 7.33 -0.21 -17.82
C ALA A 74 7.50 0.63 -19.10
N VAL A 75 8.12 1.81 -19.00
CA VAL A 75 8.42 2.67 -20.17
C VAL A 75 9.43 1.99 -21.09
N ALA A 76 10.54 1.47 -20.56
CA ALA A 76 11.56 0.79 -21.36
C ALA A 76 10.97 -0.44 -22.08
N GLN A 77 10.13 -1.22 -21.39
CA GLN A 77 9.48 -2.39 -21.96
C GLN A 77 8.46 -2.02 -23.04
N ASN A 78 7.70 -0.95 -22.87
CA ASN A 78 6.78 -0.45 -23.90
C ASN A 78 7.52 0.03 -25.15
N GLN A 79 8.64 0.74 -25.00
CA GLN A 79 9.44 1.17 -26.16
C GLN A 79 10.07 -0.02 -26.89
N MET A 80 10.69 -0.95 -26.16
CA MET A 80 11.30 -2.14 -26.78
C MET A 80 10.25 -3.02 -27.48
N THR A 81 9.09 -3.21 -26.86
CA THR A 81 7.99 -3.96 -27.48
C THR A 81 7.45 -3.24 -28.71
N LYS A 82 7.43 -1.91 -28.73
CA LYS A 82 7.03 -1.11 -29.89
C LYS A 82 8.01 -1.27 -31.05
N TYR A 83 9.31 -1.10 -30.82
CA TYR A 83 10.32 -1.31 -31.88
C TYR A 83 10.26 -2.72 -32.47
N VAL A 84 10.14 -3.73 -31.61
CA VAL A 84 10.03 -5.12 -32.05
C VAL A 84 8.77 -5.33 -32.88
N LYS A 85 7.61 -4.82 -32.42
CA LYS A 85 6.35 -4.89 -33.20
C LYS A 85 6.44 -4.15 -34.52
N ASP A 86 7.01 -2.94 -34.56
CA ASP A 86 7.14 -2.14 -35.77
C ASP A 86 8.04 -2.86 -36.80
N VAL A 87 9.12 -3.51 -36.36
CA VAL A 87 9.99 -4.32 -37.22
C VAL A 87 9.28 -5.58 -37.73
N PHE A 88 8.52 -6.27 -36.87
CA PHE A 88 7.73 -7.44 -37.29
C PHE A 88 6.63 -7.07 -38.30
N MET A 89 5.91 -5.96 -38.06
CA MET A 89 4.86 -5.46 -38.94
C MET A 89 5.43 -4.94 -40.28
N ALA A 90 6.55 -4.23 -40.26
CA ALA A 90 7.18 -3.71 -41.48
C ALA A 90 7.77 -4.80 -42.38
N ASN A 91 8.22 -5.91 -41.81
CA ASN A 91 8.83 -7.01 -42.58
C ASN A 91 7.87 -8.18 -42.83
N ASN A 92 6.65 -8.15 -42.28
CA ASN A 92 5.66 -9.24 -42.37
C ASN A 92 6.25 -10.61 -41.95
N ILE A 93 7.19 -10.58 -41.01
CA ILE A 93 7.86 -11.75 -40.45
C ILE A 93 7.07 -12.17 -39.22
N ASP A 94 6.91 -13.47 -38.98
CA ASP A 94 6.34 -13.97 -37.72
C ASP A 94 7.44 -14.26 -36.69
N ILE A 95 7.05 -14.38 -35.41
CA ILE A 95 8.00 -14.61 -34.30
C ILE A 95 8.86 -15.86 -34.55
N ILE A 96 8.32 -16.89 -35.19
CA ILE A 96 9.00 -18.16 -35.45
C ILE A 96 10.12 -17.97 -36.49
N SER A 97 9.83 -17.27 -37.59
CA SER A 97 10.78 -16.98 -38.67
C SER A 97 11.92 -16.08 -38.20
N TYR A 98 11.64 -15.12 -37.31
CA TYR A 98 12.67 -14.26 -36.71
C TYR A 98 13.66 -15.05 -35.85
N TRP A 99 13.18 -15.99 -35.03
CA TRP A 99 14.06 -16.85 -34.24
C TRP A 99 14.94 -17.76 -35.10
N GLN A 100 14.44 -18.24 -36.25
CA GLN A 100 15.26 -18.99 -37.22
C GLN A 100 16.36 -18.12 -37.84
N ILE A 101 16.09 -16.85 -38.14
CA ILE A 101 17.08 -15.90 -38.70
C ILE A 101 18.17 -15.54 -37.68
N ILE A 102 17.81 -15.34 -36.41
CA ILE A 102 18.79 -15.07 -35.36
C ILE A 102 19.65 -16.31 -35.11
N ALA A 103 19.04 -17.50 -35.05
CA ALA A 103 19.77 -18.75 -34.85
C ALA A 103 20.75 -19.06 -35.99
N SER A 104 20.40 -18.73 -37.24
CA SER A 104 21.30 -18.93 -38.39
C SER A 104 22.46 -17.92 -38.46
N LYS A 105 22.28 -16.72 -37.90
CA LYS A 105 23.35 -15.72 -37.80
C LYS A 105 24.32 -15.96 -36.64
N VAL A 106 23.88 -16.62 -35.58
CA VAL A 106 24.72 -16.93 -34.41
C VAL A 106 25.55 -18.21 -34.61
N SER A 107 25.14 -19.11 -35.50
CA SER A 107 25.86 -20.36 -35.82
C SER A 107 26.84 -20.26 -36.99
N SER A 108 27.04 -19.06 -37.54
CA SER A 108 28.02 -18.72 -38.60
C SER A 108 29.20 -17.97 -38.01
#